data_AF-A0A9P0ATL0-F1
#
_entry.id   AF-A0A9P0ATL0-F1
#
_cell.length_a   1.000
_cell.length_b   1.000
_cell.length_c   1.000
_cell.angle_alpha   90.00
_cell.angle_beta   90.00
_cell.angle_gamma   90.00
#
_symmetry.space_group_name_H-M   'P 1'
#
loop_
_entity.id
_entity.type
_entity.pdbx_description
1 polymer ?
#
loop_
_entity_poly.entity_id
_entity_poly.type
_entity_poly.pdbx_seq_one_letter_code
_entity_poly.pdbx_strand_id
1 'polypeptide(L)'
;MVTQTIENIVFINEYEHKIRRFNVTARRLEFRFLDYNGQGTPIDWLRRGLNDIINNGMRGFANTDRIGITFFNADFTDRPLPMSFRRRDQISADAILDTLAKVLQSNASFLYRLLKLFEDEQTDDEDYSCDDDHEQNEDRDKKVVI
;
A
#
# COMPACT_ATOMS: atom_id res chain seq x y z
N MET A 1 -18.87 4.03 -19.28
CA MET A 1 -17.90 4.31 -18.20
C MET A 1 -18.69 4.66 -16.97
N VAL A 2 -18.54 3.91 -15.88
CA VAL A 2 -19.10 4.28 -14.58
C VAL A 2 -17.97 4.96 -13.81
N THR A 3 -17.95 6.28 -13.85
CA THR A 3 -17.08 7.07 -12.99
C THR A 3 -17.84 7.35 -11.72
N GLN A 4 -17.58 6.56 -10.67
CA GLN A 4 -18.11 6.84 -9.35
C GLN A 4 -16.97 7.39 -8.49
N THR A 5 -17.13 8.61 -8.00
CA THR A 5 -16.24 9.21 -7.02
C THR A 5 -16.84 9.01 -5.64
N ILE A 6 -16.07 8.38 -4.76
CA ILE A 6 -16.32 8.36 -3.33
C ILE A 6 -15.15 9.12 -2.70
N GLU A 7 -15.37 9.84 -1.60
CA GLU A 7 -14.48 10.89 -1.05
C GLU A 7 -12.96 10.72 -1.24
N ASN A 8 -12.44 9.48 -1.19
CA ASN A 8 -11.01 9.17 -1.23
C ASN A 8 -10.55 8.47 -2.53
N ILE A 9 -11.47 7.99 -3.38
CA ILE A 9 -11.18 7.10 -4.50
C ILE A 9 -12.05 7.40 -5.72
N VAL A 10 -11.43 7.34 -6.90
CA VAL A 10 -12.12 7.33 -8.19
C VAL A 10 -12.07 5.92 -8.78
N PHE A 11 -13.24 5.33 -9.02
CA PHE A 11 -13.34 4.11 -9.81
C PHE A 11 -13.29 4.44 -11.29
N ILE A 12 -12.34 3.81 -12.00
CA ILE A 12 -12.06 4.05 -13.41
C ILE A 12 -12.80 3.00 -14.25
N ASN A 13 -12.70 1.73 -13.85
CA ASN A 13 -13.22 0.63 -14.63
C ASN A 13 -13.62 -0.58 -13.78
N GLU A 14 -14.57 -1.35 -14.31
CA GLU A 14 -15.05 -2.59 -13.72
C GLU A 14 -15.22 -3.64 -14.81
N TYR A 15 -14.60 -4.80 -14.61
CA TYR A 15 -14.71 -5.94 -15.52
C TYR A 15 -15.06 -7.19 -14.74
N GLU A 16 -16.04 -7.92 -15.23
CA GLU A 16 -16.41 -9.22 -14.68
C GLU A 16 -16.28 -10.29 -15.78
N HIS A 17 -15.62 -11.40 -15.45
CA HIS A 17 -15.55 -12.53 -16.36
C HIS A 17 -15.60 -13.86 -15.60
N LYS A 18 -16.20 -14.86 -16.24
CA LYS A 18 -16.31 -16.20 -15.65
C LYS A 18 -15.12 -17.06 -16.07
N ILE A 19 -14.37 -17.55 -15.10
CA ILE A 19 -13.28 -18.50 -15.33
C ILE A 19 -13.86 -19.91 -15.30
N ARG A 20 -14.28 -20.38 -16.48
CA ARG A 20 -15.02 -21.65 -16.65
C ARG A 20 -14.31 -22.86 -16.02
N ARG A 21 -12.98 -22.94 -16.14
CA ARG A 21 -12.17 -24.06 -15.61
C ARG A 21 -12.33 -24.24 -14.11
N PHE A 22 -12.53 -23.16 -13.36
CA PHE A 22 -12.66 -23.19 -11.90
C PHE A 22 -14.10 -22.94 -11.43
N ASN A 23 -15.03 -22.69 -12.36
CA ASN A 23 -16.39 -22.22 -12.07
C ASN A 23 -16.41 -21.01 -11.10
N VAL A 24 -15.44 -20.10 -11.25
CA VAL A 24 -15.31 -18.88 -10.44
C VAL A 24 -15.66 -17.66 -11.30
N THR A 25 -16.31 -16.67 -10.68
CA THR A 25 -16.48 -15.34 -11.25
C THR A 25 -15.36 -14.45 -10.76
N ALA A 26 -14.57 -13.92 -11.69
CA ALA A 26 -13.51 -12.97 -11.38
C ALA A 26 -14.00 -11.55 -11.69
N ARG A 27 -13.87 -10.66 -10.70
CA ARG A 27 -14.13 -9.23 -10.83
C ARG A 27 -12.82 -8.46 -10.70
N ARG A 28 -12.58 -7.56 -11.64
CA ARG A 28 -11.45 -6.63 -11.65
C ARG A 28 -12.00 -5.23 -11.50
N LEU A 29 -11.53 -4.53 -10.47
CA LEU A 29 -11.78 -3.12 -10.25
C LEU A 29 -10.50 -2.34 -10.49
N GLU A 30 -10.59 -1.32 -11.33
CA GLU A 30 -9.52 -0.34 -11.55
C GLU A 30 -9.92 0.95 -10.88
N PHE A 31 -9.05 1.43 -10.00
CA PHE A 31 -9.31 2.60 -9.17
C PHE A 31 -8.04 3.41 -8.98
N ARG A 32 -8.21 4.67 -8.60
CA ARG A 32 -7.12 5.57 -8.20
C ARG A 32 -7.50 6.26 -6.89
N PHE A 33 -6.56 6.30 -5.96
CA PHE A 33 -6.68 7.13 -4.77
C PHE A 33 -6.56 8.61 -5.14
N LEU A 34 -7.41 9.44 -4.53
CA LEU A 34 -7.27 10.90 -4.61
C LEU A 34 -6.13 11.37 -3.70
N ASP A 35 -5.70 12.61 -3.87
CA ASP A 35 -4.70 13.20 -2.97
C ASP A 35 -5.29 13.39 -1.57
N TYR A 36 -4.46 13.14 -0.56
CA TYR A 36 -4.85 13.34 0.82
C TYR A 36 -5.08 14.83 1.11
N ASN A 37 -6.30 15.20 1.49
CA ASN A 37 -6.73 16.58 1.69
C ASN A 37 -6.38 17.18 3.08
N GLY A 38 -5.57 16.48 3.88
CA GLY A 38 -5.18 16.93 5.22
C GLY A 38 -6.24 16.72 6.31
N GLN A 39 -7.43 16.19 6.01
CA GLN A 39 -8.46 15.97 7.02
C GLN A 39 -8.38 14.59 7.67
N GLY A 40 -8.11 14.59 8.98
CA GLY A 40 -8.02 13.40 9.82
C GLY A 40 -6.60 12.88 9.94
N THR A 41 -6.45 11.57 10.15
CA THR A 41 -5.16 10.91 10.05
C THR A 41 -5.02 10.26 8.67
N PRO A 42 -3.82 10.21 8.06
CA PRO A 42 -3.60 9.55 6.77
C PRO A 42 -4.03 8.07 6.78
N ILE A 43 -3.85 7.38 7.91
CA ILE A 43 -4.25 5.98 8.04
C ILE A 43 -5.77 5.80 8.07
N ASP A 44 -6.51 6.71 8.71
CA ASP A 44 -7.98 6.67 8.71
C ASP A 44 -8.53 7.02 7.32
N TRP A 45 -7.89 7.93 6.60
CA TRP A 45 -8.20 8.23 5.22
C TRP A 45 -7.99 7.01 4.31
N LEU A 46 -6.85 6.32 4.43
CA LEU A 46 -6.58 5.11 3.67
C LEU A 46 -7.57 3.98 4.03
N ARG A 47 -7.86 3.80 5.32
CA ARG A 47 -8.83 2.79 5.80
C ARG A 47 -10.21 3.02 5.19
N ARG A 48 -10.68 4.26 5.14
CA ARG A 48 -11.95 4.63 4.47
C ARG A 48 -11.94 4.23 2.99
N GLY A 49 -10.89 4.59 2.26
CA GLY A 49 -10.78 4.22 0.85
C GLY A 49 -10.74 2.70 0.62
N LEU A 50 -10.03 1.95 1.45
CA LEU A 50 -10.01 0.49 1.37
C LEU A 50 -11.40 -0.12 1.64
N ASN A 51 -12.17 0.43 2.57
CA ASN A 51 -13.55 0.01 2.79
C ASN A 51 -14.43 0.26 1.56
N ASP A 52 -14.25 1.39 0.87
CA ASP A 52 -14.98 1.69 -0.36
C ASP A 52 -14.64 0.70 -1.48
N ILE A 53 -13.35 0.33 -1.62
CA ILE A 53 -12.91 -0.70 -2.57
C ILE A 53 -13.54 -2.06 -2.23
N ILE A 54 -13.51 -2.47 -0.96
CA ILE A 54 -14.09 -3.74 -0.50
C ILE A 54 -15.60 -3.76 -0.79
N ASN A 55 -16.32 -2.71 -0.40
CA ASN A 55 -17.77 -2.65 -0.55
C ASN A 55 -18.21 -2.71 -2.01
N ASN A 56 -17.52 -1.98 -2.89
CA ASN A 56 -17.81 -2.01 -4.33
C ASN A 56 -17.37 -3.34 -4.96
N GLY A 57 -16.16 -3.82 -4.64
CA GLY A 57 -15.60 -5.04 -5.21
C GLY A 57 -16.38 -6.29 -4.82
N MET A 58 -16.94 -6.31 -3.62
CA MET A 58 -17.67 -7.46 -3.09
C MET A 58 -19.20 -7.33 -3.23
N ARG A 59 -19.69 -6.34 -3.96
CA ARG A 59 -21.13 -6.16 -4.19
C ARG A 59 -21.72 -7.40 -4.87
N GLY A 60 -22.79 -7.95 -4.31
CA GLY A 60 -23.50 -9.10 -4.87
C GLY A 60 -22.92 -10.47 -4.49
N PHE A 61 -21.84 -10.54 -3.70
CA PHE A 61 -21.36 -11.79 -3.10
C PHE A 61 -21.99 -12.01 -1.72
N ALA A 62 -22.25 -13.27 -1.37
CA ALA A 62 -22.75 -13.63 -0.05
C ALA A 62 -21.64 -13.58 1.01
N ASN A 63 -22.02 -13.36 2.28
CA ASN A 63 -21.04 -13.34 3.39
C ASN A 63 -20.29 -14.66 3.56
N THR A 64 -20.88 -15.77 3.10
CA THR A 64 -20.30 -17.11 3.15
C THR A 64 -19.35 -17.41 2.00
N ASP A 65 -19.32 -16.57 0.96
CA ASP A 65 -18.49 -16.81 -0.22
C ASP A 65 -17.01 -16.66 0.13
N ARG A 66 -16.18 -17.54 -0.45
CA ARG A 66 -14.73 -17.43 -0.35
C ARG A 66 -14.19 -16.56 -1.47
N ILE A 67 -13.54 -15.47 -1.10
CA ILE A 67 -13.01 -14.46 -2.01
C ILE A 67 -11.48 -14.44 -1.89
N GLY A 68 -10.82 -14.48 -3.03
CA GLY A 68 -9.39 -14.16 -3.16
C GLY A 68 -9.27 -12.75 -3.72
N ILE A 69 -8.33 -11.97 -3.20
CA ILE A 69 -8.04 -10.62 -3.69
C ILE A 69 -6.60 -10.59 -4.15
N THR A 70 -6.37 -9.95 -5.29
CA THR A 70 -5.02 -9.70 -5.79
C THR A 70 -4.93 -8.23 -6.16
N PHE A 71 -3.99 -7.52 -5.56
CA PHE A 71 -3.69 -6.14 -5.94
C PHE A 71 -2.66 -6.13 -7.06
N PHE A 72 -2.89 -5.27 -8.04
CA PHE A 72 -1.95 -5.02 -9.13
C PHE A 72 -1.58 -3.55 -9.09
N ASN A 73 -0.29 -3.27 -9.22
CA ASN A 73 0.18 -1.93 -9.50
C ASN A 73 0.25 -1.77 -11.03
N ALA A 74 -0.25 -0.66 -11.56
CA ALA A 74 -0.19 -0.36 -12.99
C ALA A 74 1.25 -0.27 -13.52
N ASP A 75 2.18 0.21 -12.69
CA ASP A 75 3.59 0.37 -13.04
C ASP A 75 4.38 -0.94 -12.87
N PHE A 76 3.89 -1.87 -12.04
CA PHE A 76 4.53 -3.14 -11.71
C PHE A 76 3.57 -4.32 -11.88
N THR A 77 3.14 -4.55 -13.13
CA THR A 77 2.14 -5.58 -13.44
C THR A 77 2.64 -7.02 -13.25
N ASP A 78 3.96 -7.22 -13.22
CA ASP A 78 4.63 -8.52 -13.05
C ASP A 78 4.66 -9.02 -11.60
N ARG A 79 4.39 -8.13 -10.64
CA ARG A 79 4.45 -8.43 -9.19
C ARG A 79 3.12 -8.16 -8.51
N PRO A 80 2.09 -8.97 -8.80
CA PRO A 80 0.83 -8.87 -8.07
C PRO A 80 1.06 -9.17 -6.58
N LEU A 81 0.28 -8.51 -5.73
CA LEU A 81 0.18 -8.82 -4.31
C LEU A 81 -1.07 -9.67 -4.06
N PRO A 82 -0.96 -11.02 -4.07
CA PRO A 82 -2.07 -11.88 -3.72
C PRO A 82 -2.31 -11.84 -2.21
N MET A 83 -3.58 -11.79 -1.84
CA MET A 83 -4.03 -12.05 -0.48
C MET A 83 -4.63 -13.44 -0.37
N SER A 84 -4.53 -14.03 0.82
CA SER A 84 -5.10 -15.35 1.09
C SER A 84 -6.62 -15.35 0.84
N PHE A 85 -7.14 -16.46 0.31
CA PHE A 85 -8.58 -16.67 0.19
C PHE A 85 -9.22 -16.67 1.57
N ARG A 86 -10.23 -15.81 1.76
CA ARG A 86 -10.97 -15.66 3.02
C ARG A 86 -12.46 -15.60 2.73
N ARG A 87 -13.29 -15.84 3.74
CA ARG A 87 -14.72 -15.56 3.58
C ARG A 87 -14.94 -14.06 3.45
N ARG A 88 -15.98 -13.65 2.72
CA ARG A 88 -16.32 -12.23 2.52
C ARG A 88 -16.47 -11.47 3.85
N ASP A 89 -17.06 -12.08 4.86
CA ASP A 89 -17.21 -11.50 6.20
C ASP A 89 -15.92 -11.37 7.01
N GLN A 90 -14.83 -12.01 6.56
CA GLN A 90 -13.50 -11.93 7.18
C GLN A 90 -12.57 -10.94 6.48
N ILE A 91 -13.04 -10.27 5.43
CA ILE A 91 -12.24 -9.29 4.70
C ILE A 91 -12.64 -7.89 5.17
N SER A 92 -11.69 -7.21 5.81
CA SER A 92 -11.81 -5.83 6.28
C SER A 92 -10.65 -4.98 5.78
N ALA A 93 -10.81 -3.66 5.80
CA ALA A 93 -9.71 -2.74 5.50
C ALA A 93 -8.50 -3.00 6.42
N ASP A 94 -8.74 -3.32 7.70
CA ASP A 94 -7.64 -3.64 8.63
C ASP A 94 -6.88 -4.89 8.21
N ALA A 95 -7.55 -5.95 7.73
CA ALA A 95 -6.88 -7.15 7.25
C ALA A 95 -6.00 -6.88 6.01
N ILE A 96 -6.43 -5.96 5.14
CA ILE A 96 -5.63 -5.50 3.99
C ILE A 96 -4.43 -4.69 4.49
N LEU A 97 -4.66 -3.70 5.36
CA LEU A 97 -3.61 -2.85 5.92
C LEU A 97 -2.55 -3.68 6.64
N ASP A 98 -2.95 -4.69 7.39
CA ASP A 98 -2.05 -5.59 8.11
C ASP A 98 -1.17 -6.42 7.15
N THR A 99 -1.71 -6.77 5.97
CA THR A 99 -0.95 -7.42 4.90
C THR A 99 0.04 -6.45 4.26
N LEU A 100 -0.39 -5.22 3.96
CA LEU A 100 0.48 -4.17 3.43
C LEU A 100 1.60 -3.81 4.41
N ALA A 101 1.30 -3.72 5.70
CA ALA A 101 2.28 -3.46 6.75
C ALA A 101 3.35 -4.54 6.80
N LYS A 102 2.97 -5.82 6.69
CA LYS A 102 3.93 -6.94 6.62
C LYS A 102 4.82 -6.86 5.38
N VAL A 103 4.27 -6.45 4.24
CA VAL A 103 5.05 -6.21 3.01
C VAL A 103 6.03 -5.06 3.23
N LEU A 104 5.60 -3.94 3.80
CA LEU A 104 6.48 -2.81 4.11
C LEU A 104 7.58 -3.21 5.10
N GLN A 105 7.24 -3.92 6.16
CA GLN A 105 8.19 -4.43 7.16
C GLN A 105 9.22 -5.38 6.53
N SER A 106 8.77 -6.31 5.68
CA SER A 106 9.65 -7.23 4.94
C SER A 106 10.64 -6.49 4.03
N ASN A 107 10.29 -5.29 3.58
CA ASN A 107 11.13 -4.47 2.70
C ASN A 107 11.75 -3.28 3.44
N ALA A 108 11.64 -3.22 4.77
CA ALA A 108 12.01 -2.04 5.54
C ALA A 108 13.49 -1.68 5.38
N SER A 109 14.39 -2.67 5.31
CA SER A 109 15.81 -2.43 5.09
C SER A 109 16.11 -1.79 3.73
N PHE A 110 15.36 -2.17 2.69
CA PHE A 110 15.46 -1.57 1.36
C PHE A 110 14.90 -0.15 1.37
N LEU A 111 13.71 0.05 1.95
CA LEU A 111 13.06 1.36 2.02
C LEU A 111 13.86 2.36 2.85
N TYR A 112 14.40 1.93 3.99
CA TYR A 112 15.26 2.76 4.84
C TYR A 112 16.51 3.22 4.08
N ARG A 113 17.16 2.30 3.35
CA ARG A 113 18.34 2.63 2.54
C ARG A 113 18.01 3.61 1.41
N LEU A 114 16.84 3.46 0.79
CA LEU A 114 16.40 4.31 -0.30
C LEU A 114 16.02 5.71 0.17
N LEU A 115 15.36 5.83 1.33
CA LEU A 115 15.11 7.13 1.99
C LEU A 115 16.40 7.85 2.36
N LYS A 116 17.38 7.11 2.91
CA LYS A 116 18.67 7.69 3.26
C LYS A 116 19.41 8.26 2.05
N LEU A 117 19.34 7.61 0.89
CA LEU A 117 19.94 8.13 -0.35
C LEU A 117 19.28 9.44 -0.82
N PHE A 118 17.98 9.61 -0.59
CA PHE A 118 17.30 10.87 -0.91
C PHE A 118 17.57 11.99 0.09
N GLU A 119 17.83 11.65 1.36
CA GLU A 119 18.30 12.62 2.37
C GLU A 119 19.73 13.07 2.08
N ASP A 120 20.61 12.12 1.73
CA ASP A 120 22.02 12.39 1.40
C ASP A 120 22.15 13.25 0.12
N GLU A 121 21.29 13.07 -0.89
CA GLU A 121 21.24 13.92 -2.11
C GLU A 121 20.77 15.36 -1.86
N GLN A 122 20.12 15.66 -0.73
CA GLN A 122 19.71 17.03 -0.36
C GLN A 122 20.79 17.78 0.44
N THR A 123 21.82 17.09 0.93
CA THR A 123 22.88 17.68 1.76
C THR A 123 24.14 18.09 1.01
N ASP A 124 24.21 17.90 -0.32
CA ASP A 124 25.43 18.21 -1.09
C ASP A 124 25.59 19.70 -1.49
N ASP A 125 24.72 20.60 -1.05
CA ASP A 125 24.80 22.04 -1.36
C ASP A 125 25.34 22.94 -0.23
N GLU A 126 25.80 22.40 0.90
CA GLU A 126 26.43 23.22 1.96
C GLU A 126 27.83 22.71 2.36
N ASP A 127 28.78 23.66 2.27
CA ASP A 127 30.12 23.70 2.90
C ASP A 127 31.30 22.95 2.26
N TYR A 128 31.89 23.58 1.23
CA TYR A 128 33.34 23.69 1.15
C TYR A 128 33.82 24.96 1.89
N SER A 129 34.04 24.84 3.20
CA SER A 129 35.08 25.63 3.85
C SER A 129 36.08 24.66 4.47
N CYS A 130 37.26 24.59 3.86
CA CYS A 130 38.42 23.98 4.49
C CYS A 130 38.85 24.91 5.62
N ASP A 131 38.99 24.39 6.84
CA ASP A 131 40.06 24.74 7.77
C ASP A 131 40.07 23.76 8.97
N ASP A 132 41.11 22.91 8.95
CA ASP A 132 41.90 22.26 9.99
C ASP A 132 41.34 21.87 11.39
N ASP A 133 41.54 20.58 11.66
CA ASP A 133 42.04 19.93 12.89
C ASP A 133 41.41 20.26 14.25
N HIS A 134 40.72 19.28 14.85
CA HIS A 134 41.16 18.70 16.13
C HIS A 134 40.54 17.32 16.44
N GLU A 135 41.45 16.48 16.88
CA GLU A 135 41.43 15.10 17.38
C GLU A 135 40.43 14.81 18.55
N GLN A 136 39.86 13.58 18.54
CA GLN A 136 39.63 12.63 19.65
C GLN A 136 38.19 12.12 19.95
N ASN A 137 38.08 10.78 19.84
CA ASN A 137 37.38 9.79 20.69
C ASN A 137 35.95 10.04 21.17
N GLU A 138 35.03 9.11 20.89
CA GLU A 138 34.75 7.91 21.72
C GLU A 138 33.33 7.36 21.45
N ASP A 139 33.27 6.09 21.08
CA ASP A 139 32.34 5.06 21.55
C ASP A 139 30.92 5.48 21.98
N ARG A 140 29.90 5.02 21.23
CA ARG A 140 28.70 4.36 21.80
C ARG A 140 27.82 3.74 20.74
N ASP A 141 28.05 2.45 20.58
CA ASP A 141 27.10 1.44 20.12
C ASP A 141 25.76 1.59 20.86
N LYS A 142 24.68 1.93 20.14
CA LYS A 142 23.29 1.71 20.59
C LYS A 142 22.44 1.21 19.43
N LYS A 143 22.50 -0.10 19.20
CA LYS A 143 21.42 -0.83 18.56
C LYS A 143 20.17 -0.75 19.44
N VAL A 144 19.09 -0.19 18.91
CA VAL A 144 17.75 -0.42 19.42
C VAL A 144 17.01 -1.25 18.38
N VAL A 145 16.64 -2.45 18.77
CA VAL A 145 15.77 -3.37 18.03
C VAL A 145 14.46 -3.44 18.82
N ILE A 146 13.34 -3.13 18.16
CA ILE A 146 12.00 -3.61 18.56
C ILE A 146 11.40 -4.26 17.33
#